data_AF-A0ABD5M811-F1
#
_entry.id   AF-A0ABD5M811-F1
#
_cell.length_a   1.000
_cell.length_b   1.000
_cell.length_c   1.000
_cell.angle_alpha   90.00
_cell.angle_beta   90.00
_cell.angle_gamma   90.00
#
_symmetry.space_group_name_H-M   'P 1'
#
loop_
_entity.id
_entity.type
_entity.pdbx_description
1 polymer ?
#
loop_
_entity_poly.entity_id
_entity_poly.type
_entity_poly.pdbx_seq_one_letter_code
_entity_poly.pdbx_strand_id
1 'polypeptide(L)'
;MDYLDNPEFDINELLEETGQRQQQRLEKELERIEQQLEERDEIHREIVDELESKLSWYTDRLESLYKQRTGKTGERQELKNQISSFYRQLREEKQQHWHDKQKLEQERRELLRKLEEASDTELFDEFLSL
;
A
#
# COMPACT_ATOMS: atom_id res chain seq x y z
N MET A 1 -4.44 60.97 1.72
CA MET A 1 -3.78 59.90 0.96
C MET A 1 -4.57 58.67 1.31
N ASP A 2 -5.40 58.23 0.38
CA ASP A 2 -6.38 57.17 0.58
C ASP A 2 -5.67 55.84 0.73
N TYR A 3 -5.61 55.34 1.96
CA TYR A 3 -5.40 53.94 2.26
C TYR A 3 -6.76 53.25 2.19
N LEU A 4 -7.34 53.17 1.00
CA LEU A 4 -8.25 52.09 0.71
C LEU A 4 -7.38 50.98 0.11
N ASP A 5 -6.68 50.30 1.04
CA ASP A 5 -6.21 48.92 0.86
C ASP A 5 -7.34 48.16 0.17
N ASN A 6 -7.00 47.53 -0.95
CA ASN A 6 -7.96 46.77 -1.73
C ASN A 6 -8.12 45.39 -1.04
N PRO A 7 -9.10 45.21 -0.13
CA PRO A 7 -9.13 44.05 0.76
C PRO A 7 -9.42 42.77 -0.04
N GLU A 8 -10.05 42.94 -1.20
CA GLU A 8 -10.37 41.89 -2.16
C GLU A 8 -9.10 41.32 -2.82
N PHE A 9 -8.07 42.15 -3.04
CA PHE A 9 -6.78 41.71 -3.58
C PHE A 9 -5.99 40.89 -2.55
N ASP A 10 -5.95 41.34 -1.30
CA ASP A 10 -5.29 40.61 -0.20
C ASP A 10 -5.98 39.27 0.13
N ILE A 11 -7.31 39.20 0.02
CA ILE A 11 -8.07 37.97 0.24
C ILE A 11 -7.84 36.96 -0.89
N ASN A 12 -7.79 37.40 -2.14
CA ASN A 12 -7.56 36.52 -3.29
C ASN A 12 -6.14 35.92 -3.27
N GLU A 13 -5.11 36.72 -2.96
CA GLU A 13 -3.73 36.22 -2.83
C GLU A 13 -3.60 35.19 -1.70
N LEU A 14 -4.28 35.42 -0.57
CA LEU A 14 -4.35 34.44 0.53
C LEU A 14 -5.09 33.16 0.14
N LEU A 15 -6.18 33.26 -0.62
CA LEU A 15 -6.94 32.10 -1.08
C LEU A 15 -6.12 31.24 -2.05
N GLU A 16 -5.48 31.85 -3.04
CA GLU A 16 -4.57 31.16 -3.98
C GLU A 16 -3.42 30.46 -3.23
N GLU A 17 -2.77 31.13 -2.28
CA GLU A 17 -1.68 30.54 -1.51
C GLU A 17 -2.18 29.34 -0.67
N THR A 18 -3.39 29.42 -0.12
CA THR A 18 -3.98 28.30 0.63
C THR A 18 -4.38 27.12 -0.26
N GLY A 19 -4.91 27.36 -1.46
CA GLY A 19 -5.24 26.33 -2.45
C GLY A 19 -4.00 25.56 -2.92
N GLN A 20 -2.96 26.28 -3.33
CA GLN A 20 -1.68 25.69 -3.73
C GLN A 20 -1.04 24.86 -2.61
N ARG A 21 -1.08 25.35 -1.37
CA ARG A 21 -0.57 24.60 -0.21
C ARG A 21 -1.37 23.33 0.06
N GLN A 22 -2.68 23.35 -0.19
CA GLN A 22 -3.55 22.18 -0.04
C GLN A 22 -3.27 21.14 -1.13
N GLN A 23 -3.14 21.55 -2.39
CA GLN A 23 -2.75 20.66 -3.49
C GLN A 23 -1.40 20.00 -3.22
N GLN A 24 -0.37 20.77 -2.86
CA GLN A 24 0.96 20.22 -2.53
C GLN A 24 0.93 19.22 -1.37
N ARG A 25 0.01 19.38 -0.42
CA ARG A 25 -0.18 18.40 0.67
C ARG A 25 -0.78 17.10 0.14
N LEU A 26 -1.83 17.19 -0.69
CA LEU A 26 -2.47 16.02 -1.30
C LEU A 26 -1.50 15.25 -2.20
N GLU A 27 -0.68 15.95 -3.00
CA GLU A 27 0.36 15.33 -3.83
C GLU A 27 1.40 14.58 -3.01
N LYS A 28 1.89 15.18 -1.90
CA LYS A 28 2.82 14.50 -0.99
C LYS A 28 2.21 13.27 -0.33
N GLU A 29 0.93 13.33 0.02
CA GLU A 29 0.21 12.16 0.55
C GLU A 29 0.06 11.06 -0.50
N LEU A 30 -0.20 11.42 -1.76
CA LEU A 30 -0.24 10.46 -2.88
C LEU A 30 1.12 9.78 -3.09
N GLU A 31 2.21 10.56 -3.14
CA GLU A 31 3.57 10.02 -3.27
C GLU A 31 3.89 9.04 -2.13
N ARG A 32 3.50 9.39 -0.90
CA ARG A 32 3.66 8.52 0.25
C ARG A 32 2.89 7.21 0.10
N ILE A 33 1.64 7.24 -0.38
CA ILE A 33 0.85 6.01 -0.60
C ILE A 33 1.50 5.15 -1.69
N GLU A 34 2.03 5.74 -2.75
CA GLU A 34 2.72 5.01 -3.81
C GLU A 34 3.98 4.29 -3.29
N GLN A 35 4.77 4.97 -2.44
CA GLN A 35 5.90 4.34 -1.74
C GLN A 35 5.44 3.18 -0.83
N GLN A 36 4.33 3.37 -0.10
CA GLN A 36 3.80 2.31 0.77
C GLN A 36 3.29 1.09 -0.01
N LEU A 37 2.71 1.30 -1.20
CA LEU A 37 2.30 0.22 -2.08
C LEU A 37 3.51 -0.61 -2.57
N GLU A 38 4.58 0.07 -2.98
CA GLU A 38 5.82 -0.58 -3.40
C GLU A 38 6.48 -1.35 -2.24
N GLU A 39 6.58 -0.73 -1.06
CA GLU A 39 7.11 -1.37 0.15
C GLU A 39 6.29 -2.62 0.52
N ARG A 40 4.96 -2.57 0.38
CA ARG A 40 4.09 -3.73 0.64
C ARG A 40 4.28 -4.85 -0.37
N ASP A 41 4.49 -4.52 -1.64
CA ASP A 41 4.82 -5.51 -2.68
C ASP A 41 6.21 -6.15 -2.41
N GLU A 42 7.20 -5.39 -1.91
CA GLU A 42 8.52 -5.92 -1.54
C GLU A 42 8.44 -6.85 -0.32
N ILE A 43 7.84 -6.40 0.78
CA ILE A 43 7.69 -7.20 2.00
C ILE A 43 6.95 -8.50 1.69
N HIS A 44 5.89 -8.43 0.89
CA HIS A 44 5.14 -9.62 0.48
C HIS A 44 6.02 -10.63 -0.27
N ARG A 45 6.83 -10.15 -1.23
CA ARG A 45 7.77 -11.00 -1.98
C ARG A 45 8.79 -11.66 -1.06
N GLU A 46 9.41 -10.90 -0.16
CA GLU A 46 10.39 -11.44 0.78
C GLU A 46 9.78 -12.56 1.65
N ILE A 47 8.57 -12.35 2.18
CA ILE A 47 7.87 -13.34 3.01
C ILE A 47 7.52 -14.59 2.19
N VAL A 48 7.00 -14.42 0.97
CA VAL A 48 6.66 -15.54 0.09
C VAL A 48 7.90 -16.35 -0.26
N ASP A 49 8.99 -15.70 -0.66
CA ASP A 49 10.25 -16.36 -1.02
C ASP A 49 10.83 -17.15 0.16
N GLU A 50 10.75 -16.60 1.37
CA GLU A 50 11.18 -17.30 2.59
C GLU A 50 10.30 -18.54 2.86
N LEU A 51 8.98 -18.41 2.77
CA LEU A 51 8.03 -19.51 2.98
C LEU A 51 8.18 -20.61 1.93
N GLU A 52 8.37 -20.26 0.67
CA GLU A 52 8.59 -21.21 -0.42
C GLU A 52 9.93 -21.95 -0.27
N SER A 53 10.99 -21.23 0.11
CA SER A 53 12.30 -21.82 0.40
C SER A 53 12.21 -22.84 1.54
N LYS A 54 11.48 -22.50 2.62
CA LYS A 54 11.21 -23.44 3.71
C LYS A 54 10.40 -24.64 3.21
N LEU A 55 9.32 -24.42 2.45
CA LEU A 55 8.50 -25.50 1.89
C LEU A 55 9.31 -26.49 1.06
N SER A 56 10.20 -26.00 0.19
CA SER A 56 11.11 -26.84 -0.59
C SER A 56 11.98 -27.69 0.33
N TRP A 57 12.65 -27.08 1.31
CA TRP A 57 13.50 -27.81 2.26
C TRP A 57 12.74 -28.91 3.02
N TYR A 58 11.55 -28.60 3.54
CA TYR A 58 10.73 -29.55 4.29
C TYR A 58 10.18 -30.67 3.40
N THR A 59 9.83 -30.36 2.16
CA THR A 59 9.35 -31.34 1.17
C THR A 59 10.46 -32.31 0.77
N ASP A 60 11.65 -31.80 0.45
CA ASP A 60 12.81 -32.62 0.11
C ASP A 60 13.23 -33.51 1.28
N ARG A 61 13.16 -32.97 2.50
CA ARG A 61 13.42 -33.73 3.72
C ARG A 61 12.40 -34.85 3.88
N LEU A 62 11.12 -34.58 3.69
CA LEU A 62 10.05 -35.57 3.80
C LEU A 62 10.23 -36.68 2.74
N GLU A 63 10.54 -36.32 1.50
CA GLU A 63 10.80 -37.29 0.42
C GLU A 63 12.00 -38.19 0.76
N SER A 64 13.07 -37.59 1.29
CA SER A 64 14.25 -38.33 1.76
C SER A 64 13.90 -39.31 2.87
N LEU A 65 13.00 -38.96 3.79
CA LEU A 65 12.52 -39.89 4.81
C LEU A 65 11.68 -41.02 4.24
N TYR A 66 10.89 -40.76 3.18
CA TYR A 66 10.13 -41.81 2.50
C TYR A 66 11.01 -42.84 1.82
N LYS A 67 12.19 -42.43 1.32
CA LYS A 67 13.20 -43.33 0.74
C LYS A 67 13.87 -44.25 1.79
N GLN A 68 13.77 -43.94 3.08
CA GLN A 68 14.33 -44.76 4.16
C GLN A 68 13.36 -45.89 4.58
N ARG A 69 13.87 -47.13 4.66
CA ARG A 69 13.08 -48.37 4.85
C ARG A 69 12.47 -48.56 6.25
N THR A 70 12.87 -47.83 7.29
CA THR A 70 12.42 -48.09 8.68
C THR A 70 12.20 -46.84 9.52
N GLY A 71 11.17 -46.85 10.38
CA GLY A 71 11.20 -46.24 11.73
C GLY A 71 10.96 -44.74 11.89
N LYS A 72 10.41 -44.01 10.90
CA LYS A 72 10.28 -42.54 10.95
C LYS A 72 8.86 -41.99 10.81
N THR A 73 7.86 -42.75 11.23
CA THR A 73 6.45 -42.33 11.11
C THR A 73 6.17 -41.02 11.86
N GLY A 74 6.77 -40.83 13.05
CA GLY A 74 6.65 -39.58 13.82
C GLY A 74 7.28 -38.38 13.10
N GLU A 75 8.56 -38.49 12.69
CA GLU A 75 9.29 -37.43 11.95
C GLU A 75 8.54 -37.07 10.65
N ARG A 76 8.02 -38.05 9.91
CA ARG A 76 7.22 -37.81 8.70
C ARG A 76 5.94 -37.04 8.98
N GLN A 77 5.23 -37.36 10.07
CA GLN A 77 3.99 -36.67 10.42
C GLN A 77 4.26 -35.23 10.85
N GLU A 78 5.34 -34.99 11.58
CA GLU A 78 5.76 -33.64 11.98
C GLU A 78 6.10 -32.77 10.76
N LEU A 79 6.88 -33.29 9.81
CA LEU A 79 7.19 -32.58 8.57
C LEU A 79 5.93 -32.27 7.76
N LYS A 80 4.97 -33.21 7.67
CA LYS A 80 3.68 -32.96 7.00
C LYS A 80 2.89 -31.84 7.67
N ASN A 81 2.86 -31.81 9.00
CA ASN A 81 2.19 -30.76 9.75
C ASN A 81 2.85 -29.40 9.50
N GLN A 82 4.18 -29.35 9.47
CA GLN A 82 4.93 -28.12 9.15
C GLN A 82 4.69 -27.64 7.72
N ILE A 83 4.76 -28.53 6.73
CA ILE A 83 4.41 -28.23 5.32
C ILE A 83 2.99 -27.66 5.22
N SER A 84 2.04 -28.29 5.91
CA SER A 84 0.64 -27.84 5.93
C SER A 84 0.50 -26.46 6.58
N SER A 85 1.29 -26.18 7.62
CA SER A 85 1.35 -24.87 8.27
C SER A 85 1.89 -23.79 7.32
N PHE A 86 2.97 -24.08 6.58
CA PHE A 86 3.51 -23.11 5.62
C PHE A 86 2.53 -22.82 4.47
N TYR A 87 1.83 -23.83 3.95
CA TYR A 87 0.77 -23.59 2.95
C TYR A 87 -0.38 -22.74 3.50
N ARG A 88 -0.70 -22.87 4.79
CA ARG A 88 -1.67 -22.00 5.44
C ARG A 88 -1.15 -20.56 5.54
N GLN A 89 0.10 -20.39 5.98
CA GLN A 89 0.75 -19.09 6.06
C GLN A 89 0.81 -18.38 4.70
N LEU A 90 1.17 -19.08 3.62
CA LEU A 90 1.15 -18.51 2.27
C LEU A 90 -0.23 -17.99 1.85
N ARG A 91 -1.30 -18.71 2.21
CA ARG A 91 -2.67 -18.28 1.92
C ARG A 91 -3.07 -17.06 2.74
N GLU A 92 -2.72 -17.06 4.03
CA GLU A 92 -2.98 -15.94 4.93
C GLU A 92 -2.21 -14.69 4.46
N GLU A 93 -0.94 -14.84 4.10
CA GLU A 93 -0.08 -13.78 3.57
C GLU A 93 -0.65 -13.18 2.28
N LYS A 94 -1.08 -14.02 1.32
CA LYS A 94 -1.75 -13.55 0.10
C LYS A 94 -3.03 -12.76 0.39
N GLN A 95 -3.82 -13.19 1.37
CA GLN A 95 -5.03 -12.49 1.77
C GLN A 95 -4.71 -11.13 2.41
N GLN A 96 -3.76 -11.11 3.36
CA GLN A 96 -3.33 -9.87 4.03
C GLN A 96 -2.77 -8.86 3.04
N HIS A 97 -1.85 -9.29 2.17
CA HIS A 97 -1.29 -8.44 1.13
C HIS A 97 -2.37 -7.84 0.22
N TRP A 98 -3.35 -8.64 -0.21
CA TRP A 98 -4.46 -8.14 -1.00
C TRP A 98 -5.29 -7.10 -0.24
N HIS A 99 -5.62 -7.36 1.03
CA HIS A 99 -6.38 -6.43 1.87
C HIS A 99 -5.65 -5.10 2.08
N ASP A 100 -4.35 -5.17 2.40
CA ASP A 100 -3.50 -3.98 2.58
C ASP A 100 -3.47 -3.14 1.31
N LYS A 101 -3.27 -3.78 0.15
CA LYS A 101 -3.24 -3.10 -1.14
C LYS A 101 -4.58 -2.46 -1.47
N GLN A 102 -5.69 -3.15 -1.25
CA GLN A 102 -7.02 -2.58 -1.50
C GLN A 102 -7.31 -1.37 -0.62
N LYS A 103 -6.85 -1.37 0.63
CA LYS A 103 -7.00 -0.23 1.53
C LYS A 103 -6.22 0.98 1.03
N LEU A 104 -4.94 0.79 0.69
CA LEU A 104 -4.09 1.87 0.16
C LEU A 104 -4.62 2.41 -1.19
N GLU A 105 -5.10 1.53 -2.07
CA GLU A 105 -5.73 1.94 -3.35
C GLU A 105 -7.06 2.68 -3.16
N GLN A 106 -7.80 2.38 -2.09
CA GLN A 106 -8.98 3.16 -1.74
C GLN A 106 -8.56 4.57 -1.26
N GLU A 107 -7.61 4.66 -0.34
CA GLU A 107 -7.08 5.93 0.15
C GLU A 107 -6.52 6.79 -1.01
N ARG A 108 -5.77 6.17 -1.93
CA ARG A 108 -5.25 6.82 -3.15
C ARG A 108 -6.37 7.41 -4.02
N ARG A 109 -7.44 6.64 -4.27
CA ARG A 109 -8.60 7.11 -5.06
C ARG A 109 -9.32 8.26 -4.38
N GLU A 110 -9.42 8.26 -3.05
CA GLU A 110 -10.01 9.36 -2.30
C GLU A 110 -9.16 10.63 -2.37
N LEU A 111 -7.83 10.51 -2.28
CA LEU A 111 -6.92 11.65 -2.45
C LEU A 111 -6.95 12.22 -3.88
N LEU A 112 -6.96 11.36 -4.90
CA LEU A 112 -7.07 11.80 -6.29
C LEU A 112 -8.37 12.59 -6.53
N ARG A 113 -9.49 12.11 -5.99
CA ARG A 113 -10.77 12.84 -6.08
C ARG A 113 -10.71 14.20 -5.39
N LYS A 114 -10.11 14.28 -4.20
CA LYS A 114 -9.93 15.57 -3.49
C LYS A 114 -9.06 16.54 -4.28
N LEU A 115 -8.05 16.02 -4.98
CA LEU A 115 -7.17 16.83 -5.82
C LEU A 115 -7.91 17.36 -7.06
N GLU A 116 -8.72 16.51 -7.71
CA GLU A 116 -9.61 16.91 -8.81
C GLU A 116 -10.63 17.98 -8.37
N GLU A 117 -11.29 17.78 -7.22
CA GLU A 117 -12.22 18.76 -6.64
C GLU A 117 -11.53 20.10 -6.33
N ALA A 118 -10.29 20.07 -5.83
CA ALA A 118 -9.51 21.27 -5.56
C ALA A 118 -9.13 22.00 -6.86
N SER A 119 -8.75 21.27 -7.92
CA SER A 119 -8.44 21.87 -9.22
C SER A 119 -9.67 22.46 -9.93
N ASP A 120 -10.83 21.80 -9.81
CA ASP A 120 -12.09 22.30 -10.39
C ASP A 120 -12.55 23.58 -9.69
N THR A 121 -12.33 23.67 -8.37
CA THR A 121 -12.67 24.87 -7.58
C THR A 121 -11.79 26.07 -7.99
N GLU A 122 -10.48 25.86 -8.18
CA GLU A 122 -9.57 26.90 -8.66
C GLU A 122 -9.95 27.39 -10.07
N LEU A 123 -10.34 26.49 -10.98
CA LEU A 123 -10.83 26.82 -12.32
C LEU A 123 -12.12 27.66 -12.30
N PHE A 124 -13.02 27.40 -11.35
CA PHE A 124 -14.25 28.16 -11.18
C PHE A 124 -14.01 29.57 -10.61
N ASP A 125 -13.10 29.71 -9.66
CA ASP A 125 -12.73 31.01 -9.08
C ASP A 125 -11.98 31.91 -10.09
N GLU A 126 -11.12 31.33 -10.94
CA GLU A 126 -10.46 32.05 -12.05
C GLU A 126 -11.47 32.53 -13.11
N PHE A 127 -12.55 31.78 -13.34
CA PHE A 127 -13.60 32.17 -14.28
C PHE A 127 -14.51 33.31 -13.75
N LEU A 128 -14.72 33.38 -12.43
CA LEU A 128 -15.57 34.39 -11.79
C LEU A 128 -14.84 35.73 -11.51
N SER A 129 -13.52 35.73 -11.62
CA SER A 129 -12.66 36.91 -11.43
C SER A 129 -12.34 37.68 -12.73
N LEU A 130 -12.87 37.22 -13.88
CA LEU A 130 -12.83 37.87 -15.21
C LEU A 130 -14.12 38.67 -15.52
#